data_AF-A0A250B0H4-F1
#
_entry.id   AF-A0A250B0H4-F1
#
_cell.length_a   1.000
_cell.length_b   1.000
_cell.length_c   1.000
_cell.angle_alpha   90.00
_cell.angle_beta   90.00
_cell.angle_gamma   90.00
#
_symmetry.space_group_name_H-M   'P 1'
#
loop_
_entity.id
_entity.type
_entity.pdbx_description
1 polymer ?
#
loop_
_entity_poly.entity_id
_entity_poly.type
_entity_poly.pdbx_seq_one_letter_code
_entity_poly.pdbx_strand_id
1 'polypeptide(L)'
;MFSKLKNLFSSAEPKAENANDESAAVIEKELSDLEQRLSQNPADNTTQKQLMVKYNQAINIFSGSTRHRDKIDDIFVKIDELRNTIRKNI
;
A
#
# COMPACT_ATOMS: atom_id res chain seq x y z
N MET A 1 -18.51 -22.24 -18.63
CA MET A 1 -17.51 -22.52 -17.57
C MET A 1 -17.33 -21.30 -16.65
N PHE A 2 -18.39 -20.82 -16.00
CA PHE A 2 -18.39 -19.59 -15.17
C PHE A 2 -18.61 -19.86 -13.67
N SER A 3 -18.43 -21.11 -13.22
CA SER A 3 -18.78 -21.53 -11.84
C SER A 3 -17.59 -21.63 -10.88
N LYS A 4 -16.39 -21.17 -11.25
CA LYS A 4 -15.20 -21.25 -10.37
C LYS A 4 -14.84 -19.95 -9.65
N LEU A 5 -15.57 -18.86 -9.88
CA LEU A 5 -15.35 -17.57 -9.20
C LEU A 5 -16.23 -17.37 -7.95
N LYS A 6 -17.19 -18.28 -7.70
CA LYS A 6 -18.16 -18.13 -6.61
C LYS A 6 -17.70 -18.75 -5.28
N ASN A 7 -16.62 -19.54 -5.29
CA ASN A 7 -16.07 -20.19 -4.10
C ASN A 7 -15.00 -19.36 -3.36
N LEU A 8 -14.66 -18.15 -3.84
CA LEU A 8 -13.79 -17.22 -3.12
C LEU A 8 -14.52 -16.42 -2.04
N PHE A 9 -15.85 -16.54 -1.96
CA PHE A 9 -16.71 -15.86 -0.99
C PHE A 9 -17.27 -16.81 0.09
N SER A 10 -16.71 -18.02 0.24
CA SER A 10 -17.06 -18.89 1.37
C SER A 10 -16.12 -18.63 2.54
N SER A 11 -16.64 -17.91 3.53
CA SER A 11 -16.21 -17.87 4.94
C SER A 11 -14.70 -17.76 5.18
N ALA A 12 -14.13 -16.57 5.04
CA ALA A 12 -12.82 -16.26 5.60
C ALA A 12 -12.99 -15.80 7.06
N GLU A 13 -12.94 -16.77 7.96
CA GLU A 13 -12.77 -16.66 9.40
C GLU A 13 -11.58 -15.73 9.82
N PRO A 14 -11.52 -15.28 11.10
CA PRO A 14 -10.57 -14.29 11.67
C PRO A 14 -9.07 -14.50 11.43
N LYS A 15 -8.66 -15.61 10.81
CA LYS A 15 -7.26 -15.94 10.50
C LYS A 15 -6.67 -15.06 9.37
N ALA A 16 -7.51 -14.62 8.43
CA ALA A 16 -7.08 -13.72 7.34
C ALA A 16 -6.82 -12.29 7.84
N GLU A 17 -7.63 -11.79 8.78
CA GLU A 17 -7.43 -10.46 9.38
C GLU A 17 -6.11 -10.39 10.16
N ASN A 18 -5.79 -11.40 10.98
CA ASN A 18 -4.54 -11.40 11.77
C ASN A 18 -3.26 -11.42 10.90
N ALA A 19 -3.25 -12.17 9.81
CA ALA A 19 -2.12 -12.19 8.86
C ALA A 19 -1.98 -10.86 8.09
N ASN A 20 -3.11 -10.19 7.84
CA ASN A 20 -3.13 -8.87 7.21
C ASN A 20 -2.64 -7.78 8.17
N ASP A 21 -2.90 -7.89 9.47
CA ASP A 21 -2.43 -6.94 10.48
C ASP A 21 -0.90 -7.01 10.69
N GLU A 22 -0.29 -8.19 10.72
CA GLU A 22 1.19 -8.32 10.73
C GLU A 22 1.80 -7.76 9.44
N SER A 23 1.21 -8.09 8.28
CA SER A 23 1.65 -7.57 6.98
C SER A 23 1.48 -6.05 6.88
N ALA A 24 0.46 -5.50 7.52
CA ALA A 24 0.20 -4.06 7.60
C ALA A 24 1.30 -3.33 8.39
N ALA A 25 1.72 -3.88 9.53
CA ALA A 25 2.81 -3.30 10.31
C ALA A 25 4.15 -3.31 9.54
N VAL A 26 4.42 -4.39 8.79
CA VAL A 26 5.63 -4.50 7.97
C VAL A 26 5.61 -3.48 6.83
N ILE A 27 4.51 -3.40 6.07
CA ILE A 27 4.42 -2.46 4.94
C ILE A 27 4.46 -1.00 5.41
N GLU A 28 3.89 -0.68 6.57
CA GLU A 28 3.97 0.66 7.16
C GLU A 28 5.40 1.06 7.49
N LYS A 29 6.19 0.15 8.06
CA LYS A 29 7.60 0.41 8.33
C LYS A 29 8.39 0.63 7.03
N GLU A 30 8.18 -0.22 6.04
CA GLU A 30 8.85 -0.07 4.74
C GLU A 30 8.47 1.24 4.03
N LEU A 31 7.20 1.66 4.12
CA LEU A 31 6.75 2.95 3.60
C LEU A 31 7.43 4.11 4.34
N SER A 32 7.47 4.08 5.68
CA SER A 32 8.13 5.11 6.47
C SER A 32 9.61 5.25 6.12
N ASP A 33 10.33 4.14 5.95
CA ASP A 33 11.75 4.15 5.60
C ASP A 33 11.98 4.75 4.20
N LEU A 34 11.13 4.40 3.23
CA LEU A 34 11.19 4.94 1.86
C LEU A 34 10.78 6.42 1.79
N GLU A 35 9.76 6.82 2.55
CA GLU A 35 9.32 8.21 2.68
C GLU A 35 10.44 9.08 3.26
N GLN A 36 11.11 8.62 4.32
CA GLN A 36 12.26 9.31 4.92
C GLN A 36 13.43 9.41 3.94
N ARG A 37 13.72 8.35 3.18
CA ARG A 37 14.76 8.38 2.16
C ARG A 37 14.42 9.38 1.05
N LEU A 38 13.16 9.42 0.64
CA LEU A 38 12.68 10.37 -0.37
C LEU A 38 12.72 11.81 0.14
N SER A 39 12.42 12.06 1.42
CA SER A 39 12.52 13.42 1.98
C SER A 39 13.96 13.94 2.00
N GLN A 40 14.94 13.06 2.12
CA GLN A 40 16.37 13.40 2.05
C GLN A 40 16.85 13.64 0.61
N ASN A 41 16.30 12.90 -0.36
CA ASN A 41 16.60 13.10 -1.78
C ASN A 41 15.33 13.00 -2.64
N PRO A 42 14.55 14.10 -2.75
CA PRO A 42 13.28 14.10 -3.47
C PRO A 42 13.41 13.85 -4.98
N ALA A 43 14.60 13.98 -5.56
CA ALA A 43 14.88 13.74 -6.97
C ALA A 43 15.33 12.29 -7.27
N ASP A 44 15.41 11.42 -6.25
CA ASP A 44 15.78 10.01 -6.46
C ASP A 44 14.64 9.22 -7.14
N ASN A 45 14.72 9.14 -8.46
CA ASN A 45 13.83 8.37 -9.32
C ASN A 45 13.69 6.89 -8.91
N THR A 46 14.71 6.29 -8.30
CA THR A 46 14.66 4.89 -7.86
C THR A 46 13.77 4.76 -6.63
N THR A 47 14.00 5.60 -5.63
CA THR A 47 13.20 5.65 -4.40
C THR A 47 11.74 6.01 -4.72
N GLN A 48 11.51 6.97 -5.61
CA GLN A 48 10.15 7.33 -6.07
C GLN A 48 9.40 6.13 -6.67
N LYS A 49 10.03 5.37 -7.58
CA LYS A 49 9.41 4.19 -8.21
C LYS A 49 9.14 3.08 -7.20
N GLN A 50 10.09 2.82 -6.30
CA GLN A 50 9.93 1.84 -5.23
C GLN A 50 8.76 2.21 -4.31
N LEU A 51 8.67 3.47 -3.90
CA LEU A 51 7.61 3.96 -3.04
C LEU A 51 6.24 3.84 -3.71
N MET A 52 6.14 4.11 -5.03
CA MET A 52 4.90 3.92 -5.79
C MET A 52 4.41 2.46 -5.80
N VAL A 53 5.33 1.50 -5.97
CA VAL A 53 4.98 0.07 -5.93
C VAL A 53 4.53 -0.33 -4.52
N LYS A 54 5.21 0.16 -3.49
CA LYS A 54 4.89 -0.13 -2.09
C LYS A 54 3.55 0.46 -1.65
N TYR A 55 3.19 1.65 -2.13
CA TYR A 55 1.85 2.20 -1.88
C TYR A 55 0.74 1.33 -2.50
N ASN A 56 0.91 0.83 -3.73
CA ASN A 56 -0.05 -0.10 -4.32
C ASN A 56 -0.14 -1.42 -3.54
N GLN A 57 0.99 -1.92 -3.03
CA GLN A 57 1.02 -3.09 -2.17
C GLN A 57 0.28 -2.85 -0.84
N ALA A 58 0.45 -1.66 -0.24
CA ALA A 58 -0.24 -1.26 0.98
C ALA A 58 -1.76 -1.21 0.79
N ILE A 59 -2.25 -0.64 -0.32
CA ILE A 59 -3.69 -0.64 -0.64
C ILE A 59 -4.25 -2.06 -0.67
N ASN A 60 -3.56 -3.01 -1.31
CA ASN A 60 -4.01 -4.39 -1.37
C ASN A 60 -4.08 -5.03 0.02
N ILE A 61 -3.05 -4.83 0.86
CA ILE A 61 -3.00 -5.36 2.23
C ILE A 61 -4.10 -4.74 3.10
N PHE A 62 -4.25 -3.41 3.06
CA PHE A 62 -5.23 -2.68 3.85
C PHE A 62 -6.67 -2.95 3.42
N SER A 63 -6.91 -3.21 2.13
CA SER A 63 -8.23 -3.60 1.64
C SER A 63 -8.72 -4.94 2.21
N GLY A 64 -7.77 -5.81 2.61
CA GLY A 64 -8.03 -7.11 3.22
C GLY A 64 -8.29 -7.08 4.74
N SER A 65 -8.11 -5.93 5.41
CA SER A 65 -8.40 -5.78 6.84
C SER A 65 -9.39 -4.63 7.07
N THR A 66 -10.53 -4.94 7.68
CA THR A 66 -11.58 -3.96 7.96
C THR A 66 -11.08 -2.80 8.84
N ARG A 67 -10.06 -3.07 9.67
CA ARG A 67 -9.41 -2.13 10.59
C ARG A 67 -8.45 -1.15 9.89
N HIS A 68 -8.01 -1.45 8.67
CA HIS A 68 -7.01 -0.67 7.94
C HIS A 68 -7.60 0.08 6.75
N ARG A 69 -8.90 -0.04 6.51
CA ARG A 69 -9.58 0.65 5.41
C ARG A 69 -9.41 2.17 5.44
N ASP A 70 -9.45 2.78 6.62
CA ASP A 70 -9.27 4.23 6.76
C ASP A 70 -7.89 4.70 6.30
N LYS A 71 -6.88 3.83 6.36
CA LYS A 71 -5.51 4.13 5.88
C LYS A 71 -5.40 4.13 4.37
N ILE A 72 -6.36 3.55 3.64
CA ILE A 72 -6.33 3.49 2.18
C ILE A 72 -6.43 4.90 1.59
N ASP A 73 -7.30 5.75 2.16
CA ASP A 73 -7.49 7.12 1.69
C ASP A 73 -6.21 7.95 1.88
N ASP A 74 -5.54 7.80 3.02
CA ASP A 74 -4.24 8.44 3.29
C ASP A 74 -3.18 8.03 2.26
N ILE A 75 -3.14 6.74 1.89
CA ILE A 75 -2.21 6.23 0.88
C ILE A 75 -2.49 6.86 -0.49
N PHE A 76 -3.75 7.06 -0.87
CA PHE A 76 -4.08 7.73 -2.13
C PHE A 76 -3.58 9.18 -2.18
N VAL A 77 -3.73 9.93 -1.07
CA VAL A 77 -3.19 11.29 -0.96
C VAL A 77 -1.66 11.27 -1.14
N LYS A 78 -0.97 10.36 -0.46
CA LYS A 78 0.49 10.22 -0.57
C LYS A 78 0.96 9.84 -1.98
N ILE A 79 0.20 9.00 -2.70
CA ILE A 79 0.48 8.66 -4.11
C ILE A 79 0.37 9.92 -4.99
N ASP A 80 -0.62 10.77 -4.76
CA ASP A 80 -0.82 12.01 -5.51
C ASP A 80 0.30 13.01 -5.24
N GLU A 81 0.69 13.18 -3.98
CA GLU A 81 1.83 14.02 -3.58
C GLU A 81 3.14 13.52 -4.21
N LEU A 82 3.38 12.21 -4.19
CA LEU A 82 4.53 11.58 -4.83
C LEU A 82 4.53 11.85 -6.34
N ARG A 83 3.39 11.67 -7.02
CA ARG A 83 3.25 12.00 -8.45
C ARG A 83 3.56 13.45 -8.75
N ASN A 84 3.07 14.37 -7.92
CA ASN A 84 3.33 15.80 -8.09
C ASN A 84 4.82 16.12 -7.92
N THR A 85 5.49 15.44 -6.99
CA THR A 85 6.94 15.56 -6.78
C THR A 85 7.72 15.04 -7.99
N ILE A 86 7.33 13.87 -8.52
CA ILE A 86 7.93 13.30 -9.75
C ILE A 86 7.78 14.28 -10.91
N ARG A 87 6.57 14.80 -11.15
CA ARG A 87 6.29 15.74 -12.25
C ARG A 87 7.08 17.05 -12.16
N LYS A 88 7.38 17.54 -10.95
CA LYS A 88 8.17 18.76 -10.75
C LYS A 88 9.67 18.55 -11.00
N ASN A 89 10.14 17.31 -10.95
CA ASN A 89 11.56 16.95 -11.09
C ASN A 89 11.92 16.39 -12.48
N ILE A 90 10.96 16.25 -13.39
CA ILE A 90 11.15 15.92 -14.83
C ILE A 90 11.27 17.21 -15.62
#